data_AF-A0A5K1EDG3-F1
#
_entry.id   AF-A0A5K1EDG3-F1
#
_cell.length_a   1.000
_cell.length_b   1.000
_cell.length_c   1.000
_cell.angle_alpha   90.00
_cell.angle_beta   90.00
_cell.angle_gamma   90.00
#
_symmetry.space_group_name_H-M   'P 1'
#
loop_
_entity.id
_entity.type
_entity.pdbx_description
1 polymer ?
#
loop_
_entity_poly.entity_id
_entity_poly.type
_entity_poly.pdbx_seq_one_letter_code
_entity_poly.pdbx_strand_id
1 'polypeptide(L)' 'LIINQVNGEWQVKNEKLVPYQEIPTSLILQFEEVQLAHVKREGNPITDGLASLGSTITFRTNEAI' A
#
# COMPACT_ATOMS: atom_id res chain seq x y z
N LEU A 1 0.41 4.85 9.08
CA LEU A 1 1.65 5.41 8.46
C LEU A 1 1.40 5.80 7.01
N ILE A 2 1.18 4.83 6.10
CA ILE A 2 0.94 5.10 4.67
C ILE A 2 -0.32 5.95 4.44
N ILE A 3 -1.42 5.67 5.15
CA ILE A 3 -2.68 6.45 5.03
C ILE A 3 -2.44 7.95 5.24
N ASN A 4 -1.67 8.34 6.28
CA ASN A 4 -1.37 9.74 6.56
C ASN A 4 -0.41 10.36 5.52
N GLN A 5 0.42 9.56 4.84
CA GLN A 5 1.26 10.04 3.75
C GLN A 5 0.45 10.28 2.47
N VAL A 6 -0.48 9.37 2.15
CA VAL A 6 -1.38 9.49 1.00
C VAL A 6 -2.39 10.62 1.18
N ASN A 7 -2.87 10.84 2.42
CA ASN A 7 -3.70 12.01 2.76
C ASN A 7 -2.91 13.33 2.79
N GLY A 8 -1.59 13.32 2.55
CA GLY A 8 -0.75 14.52 2.54
C GLY A 8 -0.43 15.10 3.91
N GLU A 9 -0.84 14.44 5.00
CA GLU A 9 -0.57 14.90 6.37
C GLU A 9 0.91 14.77 6.73
N TRP A 10 1.61 13.76 6.19
CA TRP A 10 2.99 13.43 6.55
C TRP A 10 3.91 13.46 5.32
N GLN A 11 5.02 14.20 5.41
CA GLN A 11 6.07 14.20 4.37
C GLN A 11 6.85 12.88 4.35
N VAL A 12 6.97 12.28 3.17
CA VAL A 12 7.84 11.14 2.92
C VAL A 12 9.29 11.62 2.80
N LYS A 13 10.12 11.34 3.82
CA LYS A 13 11.54 11.72 3.85
C LYS A 13 12.48 10.76 3.12
N ASN A 14 12.00 9.57 2.78
CA ASN A 14 12.79 8.53 2.13
C ASN A 14 12.38 8.45 0.65
N GLU A 15 13.32 8.73 -0.24
CA GLU A 15 13.09 8.69 -1.70
C GLU A 15 12.55 7.34 -2.18
N LYS A 16 12.91 6.22 -1.52
CA LYS A 16 12.39 4.89 -1.85
C LYS A 16 10.90 4.71 -1.57
N LEU A 17 10.32 5.59 -0.73
CA LEU A 17 8.92 5.56 -0.36
C LEU A 17 8.06 6.52 -1.20
N VAL A 18 8.67 7.40 -2.00
CA VAL A 18 7.96 8.32 -2.89
C VAL A 18 6.97 7.60 -3.82
N PRO A 19 7.33 6.48 -4.48
CA PRO A 19 6.38 5.77 -5.35
C PRO A 19 5.15 5.24 -4.61
N TYR A 20 5.30 4.89 -3.33
CA TYR A 20 4.21 4.38 -2.50
C TYR A 20 3.23 5.46 -2.06
N GLN A 21 3.56 6.74 -2.28
CA GLN A 21 2.64 7.85 -2.10
C GLN A 21 2.03 8.27 -3.45
N GLU A 22 2.84 8.39 -4.51
CA GLU A 22 2.39 8.87 -5.81
C GLU A 22 1.40 7.93 -6.49
N ILE A 23 1.65 6.62 -6.43
CA ILE A 23 0.79 5.62 -7.08
C ILE A 23 -0.62 5.61 -6.46
N PRO A 24 -0.79 5.48 -5.13
CA PRO A 24 -2.13 5.56 -4.52
C PRO A 24 -2.80 6.92 -4.74
N THR A 25 -2.05 8.02 -4.68
CA THR A 25 -2.60 9.37 -4.91
C THR A 25 -3.17 9.49 -6.32
N SER A 26 -2.44 9.02 -7.33
CA SER A 26 -2.89 9.00 -8.73
C SER A 26 -4.10 8.11 -8.94
N LEU A 27 -4.19 7.00 -8.20
CA LEU A 27 -5.32 6.08 -8.25
C LEU A 27 -6.56 6.71 -7.60
N ILE A 28 -6.42 7.38 -6.46
CA ILE A 28 -7.50 8.06 -5.75
C ILE A 28 -8.15 9.14 -6.62
N LEU A 29 -7.36 9.89 -7.40
CA LEU A 29 -7.86 10.91 -8.32
C LEU A 29 -8.77 10.36 -9.43
N GLN A 30 -8.79 9.04 -9.66
CA GLN A 30 -9.67 8.41 -10.65
C GLN A 30 -11.08 8.15 -10.13
N PHE A 31 -11.31 8.31 -8.83
CA PHE A 31 -12.60 8.11 -8.18
C PHE A 31 -13.19 9.46 -7.76
N GLU A 32 -14.52 9.54 -7.73
CA GLU A 32 -15.24 10.76 -7.32
C GLU A 32 -15.01 11.10 -5.85
N GLU A 33 -15.00 10.07 -4.99
CA GLU A 33 -14.66 10.20 -3.57
C GLU A 33 -13.99 8.91 -3.08
N VAL A 34 -12.92 9.05 -2.27
CA VAL A 34 -12.28 7.94 -1.57
C VAL A 34 -12.07 8.32 -0.11
N GLN A 35 -12.41 7.40 0.79
CA GLN A 35 -12.17 7.56 2.21
C GLN A 35 -11.15 6.51 2.67
N LEU A 36 -10.07 6.98 3.30
CA LEU A 36 -9.03 6.13 3.86
C LEU A 36 -9.16 6.13 5.40
N ALA A 37 -9.47 4.97 5.98
CA ALA A 37 -9.59 4.80 7.42
C ALA A 37 -8.48 3.90 7.96
N HIS A 38 -7.89 4.31 9.08
CA HIS A 38 -6.94 3.46 9.79
C HIS A 38 -7.70 2.44 10.65
N VAL A 39 -7.47 1.15 10.36
CA VAL A 39 -8.00 0.03 11.15
C VAL A 39 -6.84 -0.65 11.88
N LYS A 40 -7.06 -1.06 13.13
CA LYS A 40 -6.07 -1.84 13.89
C LYS A 40 -5.85 -3.21 13.24
N ARG A 41 -4.70 -3.83 13.49
CA ARG A 41 -4.34 -5.13 12.91
C ARG A 41 -5.38 -6.21 13.22
N GLU A 42 -5.94 -6.23 14.43
CA GLU A 42 -6.96 -7.21 14.80
C GLU A 42 -8.25 -7.07 13.96
N GLY A 43 -8.50 -5.88 13.42
CA GLY A 43 -9.62 -5.58 12.53
C GLY A 43 -9.33 -5.81 11.05
N ASN A 44 -8.12 -6.29 10.69
CA ASN A 44 -7.75 -6.58 9.30
C ASN A 44 -7.09 -7.97 9.09
N PRO A 45 -7.64 -9.06 9.65
CA PRO A 45 -6.99 -10.37 9.65
C PRO A 45 -6.86 -10.99 8.25
N ILE A 46 -7.78 -10.68 7.33
CA ILE A 46 -7.77 -11.22 5.97
C ILE A 46 -6.57 -10.65 5.19
N THR A 47 -6.38 -9.33 5.20
CA THR A 47 -5.24 -8.71 4.52
C THR A 47 -3.91 -9.13 5.15
N ASP A 48 -3.85 -9.26 6.48
CA ASP A 48 -2.65 -9.74 7.18
C ASP A 48 -2.31 -11.18 6.78
N GLY A 49 -3.31 -12.05 6.68
CA GLY A 49 -3.14 -13.43 6.18
C GLY A 49 -2.64 -13.46 4.73
N LEU A 50 -3.20 -12.63 3.85
CA LEU A 50 -2.75 -12.54 2.45
C LEU A 50 -1.31 -12.00 2.35
N ALA A 51 -0.95 -10.99 3.13
CA ALA A 51 0.41 -10.45 3.17
C ALA A 51 1.40 -11.51 3.67
N SER A 52 1.03 -12.27 4.70
CA SER A 52 1.84 -13.39 5.21
C SER A 52 2.05 -14.47 4.15
N LEU A 53 0.99 -14.87 3.43
CA LEU A 53 1.09 -15.82 2.33
C LEU A 53 1.98 -15.30 1.21
N GLY A 54 1.78 -14.04 0.78
CA GLY A 54 2.61 -13.39 -0.25
C GLY A 54 4.08 -13.29 0.14
N SER A 55 4.40 -13.11 1.42
CA SER A 55 5.78 -13.09 1.91
C SER A 55 6.46 -14.47 1.88
N THR A 56 5.68 -15.54 1.96
CA THR A 56 6.16 -16.93 1.93
C THR A 56 6.23 -17.48 0.51
N ILE A 57 5.42 -16.93 -0.41
CA ILE A 57 5.47 -17.27 -1.82
C ILE A 57 6.66 -16.55 -2.46
N THR A 58 7.77 -17.28 -2.64
CA THR A 58 8.88 -16.81 -3.46
C THR A 58 8.43 -16.74 -4.92
N PHE A 59 8.20 -15.53 -5.43
CA PHE A 59 8.10 -15.32 -6.88
C PHE A 59 9.44 -15.68 -7.51
N ARG A 60 9.50 -16.82 -8.20
CA ARG A 60 10.62 -17.13 -9.10
C ARG A 60 10.48 -16.24 -10.32
N THR A 61 11.06 -15.04 -10.28
CA THR A 61 11.36 -14.28 -11.49
C THR A 61 12.45 -15.04 -12.23
N ASN A 62 12.06 -15.83 -13.24
CA ASN A 62 12.74 -16.12 -14.51
C ASN A 62 12.41 -17.53 -15.00
N GLU A 63 11.42 -17.65 -15.89
CA GLU A 63 11.65 -18.34 -17.17
C GLU A 63 11.24 -17.35 -18.25
N ALA A 64 12.24 -16.97 -19.07
CA ALA A 64 12.07 -16.06 -20.19
C ALA A 64 11.15 -16.72 -21.23
N ILE A 65 10.22 -15.93 -21.79
CA ILE A 65 9.54 -16.25 -23.05
C ILE A 65 10.52 -16.00 -24.19
#